data_AF-A0A7V8RHP4-F1
#
_entry.id   AF-A0A7V8RHP4-F1
#
_cell.length_a   1.000
_cell.length_b   1.000
_cell.length_c   1.000
_cell.angle_alpha   90.00
_cell.angle_beta   90.00
_cell.angle_gamma   90.00
#
_symmetry.space_group_name_H-M   'P 1'
#
loop_
_entity.id
_entity.type
_entity.pdbx_description
1 polymer ?
#
loop_
_entity_poly.entity_id
_entity_poly.type
_entity_poly.pdbx_seq_one_letter_code
_entity_poly.pdbx_strand_id
1 'polypeptide(L)'
;MKWKARTTEQVAELICGDNTEGYFRYLTGPNLTRFFRDADTEFVHDGSTRRFWVADVLQKILDLPSSNPLMPPDAMLRVIRLLIDSEDAFNVKPPRLNALKALNGAIKREGFEAFFADDDQCYLRHSRTGAVGNESASPHRPLSPAEIEKKKQLISYLDQCSEDDLIEHFLLPLFRQLGFTRITSAGHQDKALEYGKDIWMKFTLPTQHVIYFGIQVKKGKLDSSGVTKGGQANVAEIHNQVLMMLGHEIFDSELSLRVLVDHAFIVAGGEITKAARNWIGGKLDQSKRSQILFMDREDIVNLFVVSPLTSPQVPTKAPIQFDDPIPF
;
A
#
# COMPACT_ATOMS: atom_id res chain seq x y z
N MET A 1 4.72 -17.94 4.03
CA MET A 1 3.36 -18.54 3.95
C MET A 1 3.50 -19.88 3.26
N LYS A 2 2.69 -20.91 3.56
CA LYS A 2 2.81 -22.21 2.88
C LYS A 2 1.56 -22.55 2.08
N TRP A 3 1.72 -22.65 0.77
CA TRP A 3 0.66 -23.20 -0.11
C TRP A 3 0.70 -24.72 -0.09
N LYS A 4 -0.45 -25.34 -0.33
CA LYS A 4 -0.55 -26.81 -0.38
C LYS A 4 0.27 -27.35 -1.55
N ALA A 5 0.88 -28.54 -1.37
CA ALA A 5 1.68 -29.19 -2.40
C ALA A 5 0.93 -29.33 -3.73
N ARG A 6 -0.35 -29.73 -3.67
CA ARG A 6 -1.24 -29.80 -4.84
C ARG A 6 -1.33 -28.47 -5.60
N THR A 7 -1.36 -27.34 -4.89
CA THR A 7 -1.44 -26.02 -5.52
C THR A 7 -0.13 -25.69 -6.23
N THR A 8 1.01 -25.91 -5.57
CA THR A 8 2.32 -25.68 -6.19
C THR A 8 2.59 -26.62 -7.37
N GLU A 9 2.11 -27.86 -7.34
CA GLU A 9 2.17 -28.79 -8.48
C GLU A 9 1.32 -28.31 -9.66
N GLN A 10 0.09 -27.82 -9.40
CA GLN A 10 -0.76 -27.29 -10.45
C GLN A 10 -0.16 -26.03 -11.09
N VAL A 11 0.39 -25.11 -10.29
CA VAL A 11 1.11 -23.94 -10.82
C VAL A 11 2.36 -24.38 -11.59
N ALA A 12 3.07 -25.40 -11.11
CA ALA A 12 4.21 -25.97 -11.83
C ALA A 12 3.84 -26.56 -13.20
N GLU A 13 2.68 -27.22 -13.32
CA GLU A 13 2.17 -27.70 -14.62
C GLU A 13 1.92 -26.55 -15.60
N LEU A 14 1.38 -25.42 -15.12
CA LEU A 14 1.20 -24.22 -15.94
C LEU A 14 2.54 -23.63 -16.40
N ILE A 15 3.51 -23.48 -15.48
CA ILE A 15 4.86 -22.97 -15.79
C ILE A 15 5.59 -23.89 -16.76
N CYS A 16 5.51 -25.21 -16.58
CA CYS A 16 6.15 -26.18 -17.48
C CYS A 16 5.50 -26.22 -18.87
N GLY A 17 4.28 -25.70 -19.01
CA GLY A 17 3.47 -25.84 -20.22
C GLY A 17 2.99 -27.27 -20.46
N ASP A 18 2.82 -28.06 -19.40
CA ASP A 18 2.37 -29.45 -19.46
C ASP A 18 0.83 -29.58 -19.44
N ASN A 19 0.11 -28.45 -19.45
CA ASN A 19 -1.34 -28.44 -19.32
C ASN A 19 -2.07 -28.87 -20.60
N THR A 20 -3.24 -29.49 -20.42
CA THR A 20 -4.06 -30.01 -21.53
C THR A 20 -4.76 -28.92 -22.34
N GLU A 21 -4.93 -27.72 -21.78
CA GLU A 21 -5.63 -26.61 -22.45
C GLU A 21 -4.73 -25.82 -23.42
N GLY A 22 -3.40 -25.94 -23.31
CA GLY A 22 -2.46 -25.45 -24.32
C GLY A 22 -2.25 -23.93 -24.36
N TYR A 23 -2.54 -23.21 -23.27
CA TYR A 23 -2.37 -21.74 -23.16
C TYR A 23 -0.98 -21.29 -22.70
N PHE A 24 -0.13 -22.23 -22.29
CA PHE A 24 1.23 -21.99 -21.82
C PHE A 24 2.21 -22.74 -22.71
N ARG A 25 3.34 -22.10 -23.04
CA ARG A 25 4.37 -22.72 -23.87
C ARG A 25 5.11 -23.78 -23.07
N TYR A 26 5.43 -24.89 -23.73
CA TYR A 26 6.28 -25.91 -23.14
C TYR A 26 7.69 -25.35 -22.85
N LEU A 27 8.12 -25.41 -21.59
CA LEU A 27 9.44 -24.94 -21.17
C LEU A 27 10.39 -26.11 -20.93
N THR A 28 11.51 -26.16 -21.64
CA THR A 28 12.61 -27.09 -21.38
C THR A 28 13.35 -26.71 -20.09
N GLY A 29 14.19 -27.61 -19.54
CA GLY A 29 15.02 -27.30 -18.36
C GLY A 29 15.82 -25.98 -18.47
N PRO A 30 16.54 -25.73 -19.58
CA PRO A 30 17.20 -24.45 -19.81
C PRO A 30 16.26 -23.24 -19.83
N ASN A 31 15.06 -23.40 -20.41
CA ASN A 31 14.06 -22.33 -20.44
C ASN A 31 13.41 -22.10 -19.07
N LEU A 32 13.28 -23.13 -18.23
CA LEU A 32 12.86 -22.99 -16.83
C LEU A 32 13.90 -22.22 -16.01
N THR A 33 15.20 -22.53 -16.19
CA THR A 33 16.27 -21.73 -15.59
C THR A 33 16.19 -20.27 -16.01
N ARG A 34 15.91 -20.01 -17.30
CA ARG A 34 15.73 -18.64 -17.80
C ARG A 34 14.50 -17.97 -17.18
N PHE A 35 13.35 -18.65 -17.16
CA PHE A 35 12.12 -18.14 -16.55
C PHE A 35 12.33 -17.71 -15.09
N PHE A 36 12.97 -18.56 -14.28
CA PHE A 36 13.25 -18.24 -12.89
C PHE A 36 14.30 -17.14 -12.72
N ARG A 37 15.26 -17.02 -13.65
CA ARG A 37 16.18 -15.87 -13.68
C ARG A 37 15.47 -14.57 -14.02
N ASP A 38 14.57 -14.59 -15.00
CA ASP A 38 13.79 -13.42 -15.44
C ASP A 38 12.79 -12.98 -14.34
N ALA A 39 12.45 -13.89 -13.40
CA ALA A 39 11.72 -13.58 -12.16
C ALA A 39 12.63 -13.11 -11.00
N ASP A 40 13.88 -12.73 -11.26
CA ASP A 40 14.92 -12.35 -10.30
C ASP A 40 15.16 -13.41 -9.21
N THR A 41 15.38 -14.66 -9.62
CA THR A 41 15.81 -15.74 -8.73
C THR A 41 17.05 -16.44 -9.28
N GLU A 42 17.78 -17.16 -8.42
CA GLU A 42 19.02 -17.86 -8.79
C GLU A 42 18.82 -19.36 -9.04
N PHE A 43 17.57 -19.82 -9.19
CA PHE A 43 17.29 -21.24 -9.36
C PHE A 43 17.68 -21.74 -10.75
N VAL A 44 18.48 -22.81 -10.79
CA VAL A 44 18.94 -23.48 -12.01
C VAL A 44 18.38 -24.89 -12.06
N HIS A 45 17.73 -25.25 -13.15
CA HIS A 45 17.18 -26.59 -13.37
C HIS A 45 18.29 -27.65 -13.34
N ASP A 46 18.12 -28.68 -12.54
CA ASP A 46 19.15 -29.68 -12.20
C ASP A 46 19.13 -30.95 -13.07
N GLY A 47 18.17 -31.04 -14.00
CA GLY A 47 17.99 -32.21 -14.87
C GLY A 47 17.01 -33.24 -14.33
N SER A 48 16.44 -33.00 -13.16
CA SER A 48 15.32 -33.79 -12.63
C SER A 48 14.02 -33.54 -13.41
N THR A 49 12.92 -34.14 -12.94
CA THR A 49 11.62 -34.00 -13.60
C THR A 49 11.09 -32.58 -13.42
N ARG A 50 10.95 -31.85 -14.54
CA ARG A 50 10.54 -30.43 -14.59
C ARG A 50 9.42 -30.07 -13.61
N ARG A 51 8.28 -30.75 -13.68
CA ARG A 51 7.12 -30.44 -12.82
C ARG A 51 7.45 -30.50 -11.33
N PHE A 52 8.14 -31.54 -10.88
CA PHE A 52 8.50 -31.70 -9.47
C PHE A 52 9.57 -30.68 -9.05
N TRP A 53 10.56 -30.45 -9.91
CA TRP A 53 11.58 -29.43 -9.67
C TRP A 53 10.97 -28.03 -9.52
N VAL A 54 10.07 -27.64 -10.43
CA VAL A 54 9.37 -26.35 -10.37
C VAL A 54 8.52 -26.25 -9.09
N ALA A 55 7.77 -27.29 -8.73
CA ALA A 55 6.98 -27.29 -7.50
C ALA A 55 7.84 -27.09 -6.25
N ASP A 56 9.00 -27.76 -6.16
CA ASP A 56 9.96 -27.59 -5.07
C ASP A 56 10.55 -26.18 -5.04
N VAL A 57 10.87 -25.60 -6.19
CA VAL A 57 11.32 -24.20 -6.30
C VAL A 57 10.25 -23.24 -5.82
N LEU A 58 8.99 -23.42 -6.22
CA LEU A 58 7.88 -22.58 -5.75
C LEU A 58 7.70 -22.65 -4.23
N GLN A 59 7.86 -23.83 -3.63
CA GLN A 59 7.84 -23.97 -2.16
C GLN A 59 8.99 -23.22 -1.50
N LYS A 60 10.21 -23.33 -2.04
CA LYS A 60 11.37 -22.55 -1.54
C LYS A 60 11.14 -21.04 -1.65
N ILE A 61 10.52 -20.58 -2.74
CA ILE A 61 10.16 -19.17 -2.93
C ILE A 61 9.13 -18.72 -1.90
N LEU A 62 8.11 -19.54 -1.60
CA LEU A 62 7.07 -19.23 -0.62
C LEU A 62 7.58 -19.20 0.84
N ASP A 63 8.69 -19.89 1.11
CA ASP A 63 9.41 -19.88 2.39
C ASP A 63 10.31 -18.64 2.56
N LEU A 64 10.50 -17.82 1.52
CA LEU A 64 11.21 -16.54 1.64
C LEU A 64 10.42 -15.55 2.53
N PRO A 65 11.11 -14.55 3.12
CA PRO A 65 10.44 -13.48 3.85
C PRO A 65 9.44 -12.72 2.97
N SER A 66 8.27 -12.40 3.52
CA SER A 66 7.27 -11.56 2.87
C SER A 66 7.11 -10.25 3.65
N SER A 67 6.99 -9.13 2.94
CA SER A 67 6.70 -7.81 3.53
C SER A 67 5.28 -7.71 4.10
N ASN A 68 4.36 -8.58 3.63
CA ASN A 68 2.98 -8.63 4.12
C ASN A 68 2.62 -10.08 4.50
N PRO A 69 2.30 -10.37 5.78
CA PRO A 69 1.94 -11.72 6.22
C PRO A 69 0.77 -12.37 5.47
N LEU A 70 -0.11 -11.55 4.86
CA LEU A 70 -1.27 -12.00 4.07
C LEU A 70 -0.95 -12.22 2.58
N MET A 71 0.27 -11.93 2.13
CA MET A 71 0.68 -12.04 0.73
C MET A 71 1.85 -13.00 0.55
N PRO A 72 1.97 -13.65 -0.62
CA PRO A 72 3.19 -14.33 -1.02
C PRO A 72 4.39 -13.37 -1.02
N PRO A 73 5.62 -13.89 -0.86
CA PRO A 73 6.84 -13.11 -1.07
C PRO A 73 6.90 -12.49 -2.47
N ASP A 74 7.62 -11.38 -2.61
CA ASP A 74 7.74 -10.64 -3.88
C ASP A 74 8.22 -11.51 -5.04
N ALA A 75 9.14 -12.44 -4.76
CA ALA A 75 9.62 -13.39 -5.76
C ALA A 75 8.48 -14.26 -6.32
N MET A 76 7.50 -14.64 -5.49
CA MET A 76 6.32 -15.38 -5.96
C MET A 76 5.40 -14.49 -6.80
N LEU A 77 5.25 -13.23 -6.43
CA LEU A 77 4.46 -12.26 -7.21
C LEU A 77 5.07 -12.05 -8.61
N ARG A 78 6.40 -11.94 -8.71
CA ARG A 78 7.12 -11.87 -9.99
C ARG A 78 6.92 -13.12 -10.85
N VAL A 79 7.02 -14.30 -10.24
CA VAL A 79 6.76 -15.57 -10.95
C VAL A 79 5.35 -15.60 -11.54
N ILE A 80 4.33 -15.18 -10.77
CA ILE A 80 2.94 -15.12 -11.25
C ILE A 80 2.77 -14.10 -12.37
N ARG A 81 3.39 -12.92 -12.23
CA ARG A 81 3.34 -11.86 -13.24
C ARG A 81 3.95 -12.33 -14.55
N LEU A 82 5.16 -12.89 -14.51
CA LEU A 82 5.86 -13.40 -15.69
C LEU A 82 5.10 -14.55 -16.37
N LEU A 83 4.47 -15.44 -15.59
CA LEU A 83 3.67 -16.55 -16.15
C LEU A 83 2.49 -16.07 -17.00
N ILE A 84 1.88 -14.95 -16.63
CA ILE A 84 0.65 -14.41 -17.24
C ILE A 84 0.91 -13.21 -18.16
N ASP A 85 2.19 -12.87 -18.41
CA ASP A 85 2.58 -11.77 -19.30
C ASP A 85 1.83 -11.84 -20.65
N SER A 86 1.27 -10.71 -21.08
CA SER A 86 0.45 -10.61 -22.28
C SER A 86 1.26 -10.83 -23.56
N GLU A 87 2.57 -10.53 -23.54
CA GLU A 87 3.51 -10.77 -24.65
C GLU A 87 3.76 -12.27 -24.89
N ASP A 88 3.63 -13.10 -23.86
CA ASP A 88 3.80 -14.55 -23.91
C ASP A 88 2.53 -15.30 -24.36
N ALA A 89 1.61 -14.59 -25.01
CA ALA A 89 0.40 -15.17 -25.58
C ALA A 89 0.73 -16.39 -26.47
N PHE A 90 0.08 -17.51 -26.15
CA PHE A 90 0.19 -18.78 -26.88
C PHE A 90 -1.18 -19.42 -26.99
N ASN A 91 -1.63 -19.69 -28.22
CA ASN A 91 -2.97 -20.19 -28.53
C ASN A 91 -4.14 -19.40 -27.90
N VAL A 92 -3.91 -18.14 -27.56
CA VAL A 92 -4.90 -17.23 -26.99
C VAL A 92 -4.54 -15.80 -27.39
N LYS A 93 -5.52 -14.90 -27.47
CA LYS A 93 -5.26 -13.48 -27.69
C LYS A 93 -4.94 -12.78 -26.36
N PRO A 94 -4.13 -11.71 -26.36
CA PRO A 94 -4.05 -10.78 -25.22
C PRO A 94 -5.46 -10.30 -24.81
N PRO A 95 -5.75 -10.16 -23.50
CA PRO A 95 -4.86 -10.31 -22.34
C PRO A 95 -4.85 -11.74 -21.78
N ARG A 96 -4.84 -12.79 -22.60
CA ARG A 96 -4.71 -14.20 -22.16
C ARG A 96 -5.72 -14.64 -21.09
N LEU A 97 -6.98 -14.20 -21.19
CA LEU A 97 -8.04 -14.48 -20.20
C LEU A 97 -8.21 -15.96 -19.84
N ASN A 98 -8.01 -16.87 -20.80
CA ASN A 98 -8.09 -18.31 -20.52
C ASN A 98 -6.89 -18.81 -19.69
N ALA A 99 -5.69 -18.27 -19.91
CA ALA A 99 -4.52 -18.55 -19.09
C ALA A 99 -4.72 -18.03 -17.65
N LEU A 100 -5.28 -16.82 -17.52
CA LEU A 100 -5.65 -16.25 -16.22
C LEU A 100 -6.67 -17.12 -15.48
N LYS A 101 -7.68 -17.63 -16.20
CA LYS A 101 -8.69 -18.55 -15.64
C LYS A 101 -8.06 -19.85 -15.15
N ALA A 102 -7.11 -20.42 -15.90
CA ALA A 102 -6.38 -21.62 -15.50
C ALA A 102 -5.54 -21.37 -14.22
N LEU A 103 -4.81 -20.26 -14.16
CA LEU A 103 -4.07 -19.86 -12.96
C LEU A 103 -5.00 -19.71 -11.75
N ASN A 104 -6.09 -18.96 -11.90
CA ASN A 104 -7.09 -18.77 -10.84
C ASN A 104 -7.70 -20.09 -10.36
N GLY A 105 -7.88 -21.07 -11.25
CA GLY A 105 -8.29 -22.42 -10.88
C GLY A 105 -7.34 -23.12 -9.91
N ALA A 106 -6.02 -22.89 -10.05
CA ALA A 106 -5.00 -23.45 -9.18
C ALA A 106 -4.93 -22.71 -7.83
N ILE A 107 -4.85 -21.38 -7.84
CA ILE A 107 -4.54 -20.58 -6.63
C ILE A 107 -5.76 -20.25 -5.76
N LYS A 108 -6.99 -20.39 -6.27
CA LYS A 108 -8.22 -20.02 -5.53
C LYS A 108 -8.34 -20.70 -4.16
N ARG A 109 -7.82 -21.92 -4.03
CA ARG A 109 -7.86 -22.69 -2.76
C ARG A 109 -6.94 -22.13 -1.68
N GLU A 110 -5.97 -21.32 -2.06
CA GLU A 110 -5.05 -20.61 -1.15
C GLU A 110 -5.61 -19.23 -0.78
N GLY A 111 -6.81 -18.87 -1.27
CA GLY A 111 -7.46 -17.59 -0.96
C GLY A 111 -6.92 -16.43 -1.79
N PHE A 112 -6.44 -16.70 -3.01
CA PHE A 112 -5.95 -15.67 -3.93
C PHE A 112 -6.68 -15.69 -5.27
N GLU A 113 -6.71 -14.53 -5.91
CA GLU A 113 -7.25 -14.32 -7.25
C GLU A 113 -6.30 -13.39 -8.02
N ALA A 114 -5.82 -13.87 -9.17
CA ALA A 114 -5.05 -13.10 -10.13
C ALA A 114 -5.99 -12.31 -11.05
N PHE A 115 -5.62 -11.07 -11.38
CA PHE A 115 -6.37 -10.19 -12.28
C PHE A 115 -5.43 -9.24 -13.04
N PHE A 116 -5.88 -8.74 -14.20
CA PHE A 116 -5.19 -7.65 -14.91
C PHE A 116 -5.67 -6.30 -14.41
N ALA A 117 -4.74 -5.38 -14.15
CA ALA A 117 -5.06 -3.98 -13.87
C ALA A 117 -4.99 -3.13 -15.15
N ASP A 118 -5.23 -1.82 -15.02
CA ASP A 118 -5.29 -0.87 -16.14
C ASP A 118 -3.93 -0.69 -16.87
N ASP A 119 -2.84 -1.17 -16.28
CA ASP A 119 -1.49 -1.16 -16.82
C ASP A 119 -1.13 -2.44 -17.64
N ASP A 120 -2.13 -3.29 -17.91
CA ASP A 120 -1.99 -4.60 -18.58
C ASP A 120 -1.10 -5.60 -17.81
N GLN A 121 -0.80 -5.34 -16.54
CA GLN A 121 -0.02 -6.23 -15.68
C GLN A 121 -0.92 -7.12 -14.82
N CYS A 122 -0.44 -8.35 -14.56
CA CYS A 122 -1.12 -9.28 -13.68
C CYS A 122 -0.73 -9.01 -12.22
N TYR A 123 -1.75 -8.89 -11.36
CA TYR A 123 -1.62 -8.72 -9.92
C TYR A 123 -2.34 -9.84 -9.17
N LEU A 124 -1.94 -10.08 -7.93
CA LEU A 124 -2.56 -11.08 -7.06
C LEU A 124 -3.36 -10.40 -5.96
N ARG A 125 -4.64 -10.73 -5.79
CA ARG A 125 -5.51 -10.22 -4.74
C ARG A 125 -5.85 -11.30 -3.73
N HIS A 126 -5.74 -11.02 -2.45
CA HIS A 126 -6.21 -11.91 -1.39
C HIS A 126 -7.73 -11.82 -1.26
N SER A 127 -8.44 -12.94 -1.45
CA SER A 127 -9.89 -12.99 -1.63
C SER A 127 -10.69 -12.52 -0.41
N ARG A 128 -10.18 -12.68 0.81
CA ARG A 128 -10.90 -12.29 2.04
C ARG A 128 -10.74 -10.82 2.41
N THR A 129 -9.57 -10.25 2.15
CA THR A 129 -9.22 -8.88 2.60
C THR A 129 -9.24 -7.88 1.46
N GLY A 130 -9.27 -8.33 0.21
CA GLY A 130 -9.13 -7.46 -0.96
C GLY A 130 -7.71 -6.91 -1.15
N ALA A 131 -6.76 -7.27 -0.28
CA ALA A 131 -5.39 -6.78 -0.36
C ALA A 131 -4.73 -7.26 -1.67
N VAL A 132 -4.15 -6.33 -2.42
CA VAL A 132 -3.43 -6.62 -3.65
C VAL A 132 -1.93 -6.71 -3.35
N GLY A 133 -1.34 -7.82 -3.77
CA GLY A 133 0.10 -8.08 -3.74
C GLY A 133 0.79 -7.27 -4.80
N ASN A 134 1.53 -6.27 -4.34
CA ASN A 134 2.56 -5.62 -5.14
C ASN A 134 3.90 -6.17 -4.67
N GLU A 135 4.80 -6.46 -5.61
CA GLU A 135 6.24 -6.51 -5.33
C GLU A 135 6.55 -5.32 -4.44
N SER A 136 7.11 -5.57 -3.26
CA SER A 136 7.28 -4.59 -2.19
C SER A 136 7.34 -3.16 -2.73
N ALA A 137 6.33 -2.40 -2.31
CA ALA A 137 6.19 -0.97 -2.44
C ALA A 137 7.35 -0.26 -1.69
N SER A 138 8.60 -0.61 -2.00
CA SER A 138 9.78 0.00 -1.45
C SER A 138 9.94 1.35 -2.14
N PRO A 139 9.79 2.46 -1.42
CA PRO A 139 9.94 3.80 -1.99
C PRO A 139 11.38 4.08 -2.47
N HIS A 140 12.33 3.17 -2.20
CA HIS A 140 13.75 3.36 -2.48
C HIS A 140 14.24 2.71 -3.79
N ARG A 141 13.35 2.11 -4.58
CA ARG A 141 13.71 1.60 -5.92
C ARG A 141 13.56 2.69 -7.00
N PRO A 142 14.27 2.58 -8.14
CA PRO A 142 13.99 3.41 -9.31
C PRO A 142 12.52 3.24 -9.76
N LEU A 143 11.84 4.36 -10.02
CA LEU A 143 10.44 4.38 -10.45
C LEU A 143 10.33 4.06 -11.95
N SER A 144 9.30 3.30 -12.32
CA SER A 144 8.90 3.08 -13.71
C SER A 144 8.36 4.37 -14.37
N PRO A 145 8.29 4.44 -15.71
CA PRO A 145 7.73 5.61 -16.40
C PRO A 145 6.29 5.95 -15.98
N ALA A 146 5.45 4.93 -15.74
CA ALA A 146 4.08 5.11 -15.26
C ALA A 146 4.04 5.65 -13.82
N GLU A 147 4.89 5.13 -12.92
CA GLU A 147 5.03 5.63 -11.55
C GLU A 147 5.58 7.07 -11.51
N ILE A 148 6.48 7.44 -12.41
CA ILE A 148 6.96 8.82 -12.56
C ILE A 148 5.82 9.75 -12.95
N GLU A 149 4.97 9.34 -13.89
CA GLU A 149 3.82 10.14 -14.31
C GLU A 149 2.78 10.26 -13.18
N LYS A 150 2.50 9.14 -12.50
CA LYS A 150 1.68 9.12 -11.28
C LYS A 150 2.23 10.08 -10.21
N LYS A 151 3.54 10.08 -9.98
CA LYS A 151 4.21 11.00 -9.05
C LYS A 151 3.95 12.46 -9.41
N LYS A 152 4.05 12.84 -10.70
CA LYS A 152 3.75 14.21 -11.14
C LYS A 152 2.30 14.60 -10.89
N GLN A 153 1.35 13.70 -11.21
CA GLN A 153 -0.07 13.93 -10.97
C GLN A 153 -0.37 14.13 -9.48
N LEU A 154 0.20 13.29 -8.62
CA LEU A 154 0.04 13.40 -7.17
C LEU A 154 0.61 14.71 -6.63
N ILE A 155 1.78 15.14 -7.11
CA ILE A 155 2.36 16.42 -6.72
C ILE A 155 1.42 17.56 -7.12
N SER A 156 0.89 17.56 -8.35
CA SER A 156 -0.07 18.57 -8.80
C SER A 156 -1.37 18.57 -7.98
N TYR A 157 -1.85 17.39 -7.57
CA TYR A 157 -3.02 17.25 -6.71
C TYR A 157 -2.77 17.86 -5.33
N LEU A 158 -1.64 17.52 -4.69
CA LEU A 158 -1.28 17.98 -3.35
C LEU A 158 -1.12 19.50 -3.25
N ASP A 159 -0.76 20.19 -4.34
CA ASP A 159 -0.71 21.64 -4.36
C ASP A 159 -2.11 22.27 -4.25
N GLN A 160 -3.12 21.60 -4.82
CA GLN A 160 -4.48 22.11 -4.95
C GLN A 160 -5.43 21.61 -3.84
N CYS A 161 -5.15 20.45 -3.25
CA CYS A 161 -6.03 19.80 -2.28
C CYS A 161 -6.17 20.60 -0.98
N SER A 162 -7.29 20.52 -0.29
CA SER A 162 -7.47 20.99 1.09
C SER A 162 -6.85 20.01 2.11
N GLU A 163 -6.87 20.37 3.39
CA GLU A 163 -6.46 19.45 4.48
C GLU A 163 -7.41 18.24 4.56
N ASP A 164 -8.71 18.47 4.37
CA ASP A 164 -9.72 17.42 4.31
C ASP A 164 -9.49 16.50 3.09
N ASP A 165 -9.23 17.07 1.92
CA ASP A 165 -8.93 16.29 0.71
C ASP A 165 -7.65 15.44 0.86
N LEU A 166 -6.64 15.96 1.57
CA LEU A 166 -5.42 15.23 1.91
C LEU A 166 -5.73 14.04 2.82
N ILE A 167 -6.61 14.23 3.81
CA ILE A 167 -7.05 13.16 4.70
C ILE A 167 -7.87 12.12 3.91
N GLU A 168 -8.99 12.53 3.32
CA GLU A 168 -10.02 11.64 2.78
C GLU A 168 -9.57 10.90 1.52
N HIS A 169 -8.91 11.61 0.59
CA HIS A 169 -8.60 11.07 -0.73
C HIS A 169 -7.16 10.58 -0.85
N PHE A 170 -6.29 10.86 0.12
CA PHE A 170 -4.89 10.44 0.07
C PHE A 170 -4.51 9.56 1.26
N LEU A 171 -4.57 10.08 2.48
CA LEU A 171 -4.07 9.37 3.67
C LEU A 171 -4.95 8.18 4.06
N LEU A 172 -6.28 8.33 4.07
CA LEU A 172 -7.19 7.22 4.41
C LEU A 172 -6.99 6.02 3.46
N PRO A 173 -6.99 6.18 2.11
CA PRO A 173 -6.69 5.07 1.20
C PRO A 173 -5.30 4.47 1.42
N LEU A 174 -4.26 5.31 1.60
CA LEU A 174 -2.89 4.87 1.80
C LEU A 174 -2.73 4.01 3.06
N PHE A 175 -3.23 4.47 4.21
CA PHE A 175 -3.12 3.72 5.45
C PHE A 175 -3.93 2.41 5.43
N ARG A 176 -5.09 2.38 4.75
CA ARG A 176 -5.82 1.12 4.53
C ARG A 176 -4.98 0.13 3.73
N GLN A 177 -4.33 0.60 2.67
CA GLN A 177 -3.45 -0.21 1.83
C GLN A 177 -2.23 -0.73 2.61
N LEU A 178 -1.71 0.05 3.55
CA LEU A 178 -0.62 -0.35 4.46
C LEU A 178 -1.08 -1.32 5.58
N GLY A 179 -2.36 -1.68 5.64
CA GLY A 179 -2.89 -2.65 6.59
C GLY A 179 -3.39 -2.07 7.92
N PHE A 180 -3.50 -0.75 8.03
CA PHE A 180 -4.14 -0.13 9.19
C PHE A 180 -5.67 -0.31 9.13
N THR A 181 -6.28 -0.45 10.29
CA THR A 181 -7.72 -0.69 10.46
C THR A 181 -8.35 0.38 11.36
N ARG A 182 -9.70 0.43 11.38
CA ARG A 182 -10.48 1.39 12.19
C ARG A 182 -10.13 2.86 11.95
N ILE A 183 -9.80 3.21 10.71
CA ILE A 183 -9.40 4.57 10.36
C ILE A 183 -10.64 5.48 10.42
N THR A 184 -10.73 6.26 11.49
CA THR A 184 -11.84 7.18 11.74
C THR A 184 -11.31 8.59 11.63
N SER A 185 -11.84 9.37 10.68
CA SER A 185 -11.61 10.81 10.63
C SER A 185 -12.53 11.49 11.65
N ALA A 186 -11.97 12.39 12.43
CA ALA A 186 -12.75 13.26 13.29
C ALA A 186 -13.57 14.22 12.41
N GLY A 187 -14.89 14.10 12.46
CA GLY A 187 -15.79 14.83 11.57
C GLY A 187 -16.12 16.23 12.07
N HIS A 188 -16.26 17.18 11.13
CA HIS A 188 -16.54 18.62 11.35
C HIS A 188 -17.73 18.99 12.25
N GLN A 189 -18.60 18.05 12.65
CA GLN A 189 -19.75 18.34 13.52
C GLN A 189 -19.44 18.34 15.02
N ASP A 190 -18.36 17.68 15.47
CA ASP A 190 -18.05 17.54 16.91
C ASP A 190 -16.61 17.93 17.26
N LYS A 191 -16.19 19.14 16.84
CA LYS A 191 -14.88 19.75 17.17
C LYS A 191 -14.51 19.75 18.66
N ALA A 192 -15.48 19.62 19.55
CA ALA A 192 -15.26 19.59 21.01
C ALA A 192 -14.72 18.24 21.53
N LEU A 193 -14.81 17.17 20.74
CA LEU A 193 -14.29 15.83 21.07
C LEU A 193 -12.99 15.50 20.34
N GLU A 194 -12.44 16.46 19.59
CA GLU A 194 -11.22 16.32 18.79
C GLU A 194 -10.02 16.72 19.65
N TYR A 195 -9.54 15.79 20.48
CA TYR A 195 -8.37 15.98 21.35
C TYR A 195 -7.05 16.01 20.57
N GLY A 196 -6.94 16.90 19.57
CA GLY A 196 -5.76 17.07 18.70
C GLY A 196 -5.51 15.87 17.79
N LYS A 197 -6.56 15.15 17.38
CA LYS A 197 -6.50 13.98 16.51
C LYS A 197 -7.39 14.22 15.29
N ASP A 198 -6.80 14.29 14.09
CA ASP A 198 -7.57 14.34 12.85
C ASP A 198 -8.03 12.93 12.45
N ILE A 199 -7.16 11.94 12.72
CA ILE A 199 -7.41 10.52 12.46
C ILE A 199 -6.91 9.71 13.65
N TRP A 200 -7.60 8.63 13.97
CA TRP A 200 -7.00 7.52 14.71
C TRP A 200 -7.18 6.20 13.96
N MET A 201 -6.24 5.29 14.17
CA MET A 201 -6.21 3.99 13.51
C MET A 201 -5.50 2.97 14.39
N LYS A 202 -5.60 1.68 14.05
CA LYS A 202 -4.88 0.61 14.75
C LYS A 202 -4.22 -0.36 13.79
N PHE A 203 -3.08 -0.89 14.21
CA PHE A 203 -2.33 -1.92 13.49
C PHE A 203 -2.25 -3.18 14.35
N THR A 204 -2.65 -4.32 13.78
CA THR A 204 -2.59 -5.60 14.48
C THR A 204 -1.31 -6.32 14.09
N LEU A 205 -0.44 -6.56 15.05
CA LEU A 205 0.78 -7.32 14.85
C LEU A 205 0.48 -8.78 14.53
N PRO A 206 1.40 -9.53 13.90
CA PRO A 206 1.24 -10.97 13.67
C PRO A 206 0.98 -11.77 14.96
N THR A 207 1.43 -11.26 16.10
CA THR A 207 1.18 -11.83 17.45
C THR A 207 -0.20 -11.47 18.01
N GLN A 208 -1.07 -10.84 17.22
CA GLN A 208 -2.41 -10.35 17.58
C GLN A 208 -2.47 -9.18 18.56
N HIS A 209 -1.34 -8.66 19.01
CA HIS A 209 -1.30 -7.43 19.80
C HIS A 209 -1.65 -6.25 18.90
N VAL A 210 -2.40 -5.30 19.45
CA VAL A 210 -2.85 -4.10 18.73
C VAL A 210 -2.00 -2.92 19.17
N ILE A 211 -1.55 -2.13 18.20
CA ILE A 211 -0.90 -0.84 18.42
C ILE A 211 -1.83 0.25 17.90
N TYR A 212 -2.09 1.26 18.72
CA TYR A 212 -2.95 2.38 18.42
C TYR A 212 -2.15 3.59 17.96
N PHE A 213 -2.63 4.23 16.90
CA PHE A 213 -1.99 5.40 16.30
C PHE A 213 -2.98 6.56 16.24
N GLY A 214 -2.52 7.74 16.60
CA GLY A 214 -3.18 9.00 16.30
C GLY A 214 -2.41 9.73 15.21
N ILE A 215 -3.10 10.53 14.41
CA ILE A 215 -2.50 11.29 13.31
C ILE A 215 -2.94 12.74 13.44
N GLN A 216 -1.97 13.64 13.38
CA GLN A 216 -2.19 15.06 13.13
C GLN A 216 -1.64 15.39 11.76
N VAL A 217 -2.51 15.93 10.91
CA VAL A 217 -2.24 16.30 9.53
C VAL A 217 -2.19 17.81 9.44
N LYS A 218 -1.26 18.32 8.62
CA LYS A 218 -1.29 19.70 8.13
C LYS A 218 -0.97 19.77 6.66
N LYS A 219 -1.71 20.58 5.90
CA LYS A 219 -1.39 20.79 4.46
C LYS A 219 -0.02 21.44 4.25
N GLY A 220 0.33 22.41 5.10
CA GLY A 220 1.46 23.31 4.89
C GLY A 220 2.84 22.77 5.28
N LYS A 221 3.84 23.63 5.13
CA LYS A 221 5.19 23.41 5.65
C LYS A 221 5.20 23.54 7.18
N LEU A 222 5.93 22.65 7.85
CA LEU A 222 6.19 22.72 9.29
C LEU A 222 7.60 23.24 9.55
N ASP A 223 7.67 24.43 10.14
CA ASP A 223 8.93 25.06 10.54
C ASP A 223 8.85 25.70 11.93
N SER A 224 10.03 25.84 12.54
CA SER A 224 10.20 26.44 13.86
C SER A 224 10.45 27.95 13.79
N SER A 225 10.32 28.57 12.62
CA SER A 225 10.49 30.01 12.44
C SER A 225 9.17 30.72 12.68
N GLY A 226 9.18 31.72 13.56
CA GLY A 226 7.98 32.48 13.91
C GLY A 226 7.26 33.06 12.69
N VAL A 227 6.00 32.64 12.53
CA VAL A 227 4.87 33.21 11.79
C VAL A 227 5.18 34.46 10.95
N THR A 228 5.25 34.33 9.61
CA THR A 228 5.01 35.51 8.74
C THR A 228 4.28 35.24 7.41
N LYS A 229 3.89 34.01 7.04
CA LYS A 229 3.10 33.78 5.80
C LYS A 229 2.02 32.72 5.99
N GLY A 230 0.84 32.96 5.40
CA GLY A 230 -0.41 32.18 5.55
C GLY A 230 -0.42 30.74 5.00
N GLY A 231 0.69 30.01 5.13
CA GLY A 231 0.82 28.59 4.75
C GLY A 231 1.83 27.80 5.59
N GLN A 232 2.39 28.39 6.65
CA GLN A 232 3.28 27.73 7.61
C GLN A 232 2.51 27.38 8.88
N ALA A 233 2.50 26.10 9.26
CA ALA A 233 1.86 25.65 10.49
C ALA A 233 2.83 25.76 11.67
N ASN A 234 2.32 26.23 12.80
CA ASN A 234 3.10 26.51 13.99
C ASN A 234 3.49 25.21 14.70
N VAL A 235 4.79 24.92 14.77
CA VAL A 235 5.32 23.72 15.44
C VAL A 235 4.88 23.62 16.92
N ALA A 236 4.67 24.74 17.60
CA ALA A 236 4.17 24.73 18.99
C ALA A 236 2.70 24.26 19.07
N GLU A 237 1.88 24.58 18.08
CA GLU A 237 0.49 24.13 18.00
C GLU A 237 0.44 22.61 17.81
N ILE A 238 1.22 22.09 16.86
CA ILE A 238 1.33 20.66 16.57
C ILE A 238 1.83 19.89 17.79
N HIS A 239 2.84 20.42 18.48
CA HIS A 239 3.33 19.80 19.71
C HIS A 239 2.24 19.68 20.77
N ASN A 240 1.42 20.71 20.96
CA ASN A 240 0.33 20.66 21.93
C ASN A 240 -0.78 19.68 21.50
N GLN A 241 -1.12 19.64 20.21
CA GLN A 241 -2.07 18.66 19.66
C GLN A 241 -1.58 17.23 19.87
N VAL A 242 -0.30 16.95 19.60
CA VAL A 242 0.29 15.62 19.83
C VAL A 242 0.31 15.25 21.31
N LEU A 243 0.59 16.19 22.21
CA LEU A 243 0.51 15.92 23.66
C LEU A 243 -0.92 15.57 24.10
N MET A 244 -1.93 16.27 23.56
CA MET A 244 -3.35 15.94 23.82
C MET A 244 -3.72 14.57 23.24
N MET A 245 -3.24 14.26 22.04
CA MET A 245 -3.46 12.99 21.37
C MET A 245 -2.94 11.81 22.19
N LEU A 246 -1.70 11.88 22.70
CA LEU A 246 -1.08 10.84 23.52
C LEU A 246 -1.70 10.75 24.93
N GLY A 247 -2.24 11.85 25.44
CA GLY A 247 -2.83 11.91 26.79
C GLY A 247 -4.31 11.53 26.86
N HIS A 248 -4.97 11.28 25.73
CA HIS A 248 -6.43 11.09 25.68
C HIS A 248 -6.85 9.73 25.11
N GLU A 249 -7.72 9.05 25.86
CA GLU A 249 -8.21 7.71 25.56
C GLU A 249 -9.21 7.69 24.38
N ILE A 250 -9.02 6.75 23.48
CA ILE A 250 -9.97 6.40 22.43
C ILE A 250 -10.80 5.18 22.85
N PHE A 251 -12.04 5.08 22.38
CA PHE A 251 -12.89 3.92 22.63
C PHE A 251 -12.80 2.92 21.47
N ASP A 252 -12.23 1.74 21.73
CA ASP A 252 -12.23 0.63 20.78
C ASP A 252 -13.49 -0.22 20.97
N SER A 253 -14.45 -0.07 20.06
CA SER A 253 -15.72 -0.80 20.11
C SER A 253 -15.58 -2.32 19.95
N GLU A 254 -14.48 -2.83 19.37
CA GLU A 254 -14.29 -4.27 19.18
C GLU A 254 -13.90 -4.95 20.49
N LEU A 255 -13.07 -4.27 21.29
CA LEU A 255 -12.65 -4.74 22.60
C LEU A 255 -13.58 -4.21 23.70
N SER A 256 -14.43 -3.24 23.38
CA SER A 256 -15.25 -2.48 24.34
C SER A 256 -14.40 -1.87 25.47
N LEU A 257 -13.21 -1.37 25.12
CA LEU A 257 -12.24 -0.80 26.05
C LEU A 257 -11.86 0.62 25.64
N ARG A 258 -11.52 1.44 26.65
CA ARG A 258 -10.83 2.70 26.44
C ARG A 258 -9.34 2.45 26.49
N VAL A 259 -8.62 2.95 25.50
CA VAL A 259 -7.19 2.71 25.29
C VAL A 259 -6.49 4.02 24.94
N LEU A 260 -5.24 4.15 25.34
CA LEU A 260 -4.41 5.28 24.94
C LEU A 260 -3.84 5.04 23.54
N VAL A 261 -3.44 6.13 22.90
CA VAL A 261 -2.66 6.09 21.66
C VAL A 261 -1.22 5.71 22.01
N ASP A 262 -0.67 4.68 21.36
CA ASP A 262 0.72 4.26 21.56
C ASP A 262 1.70 5.16 20.80
N HIS A 263 1.34 5.58 19.57
CA HIS A 263 2.19 6.39 18.69
C HIS A 263 1.41 7.51 17.99
N ALA A 264 2.06 8.65 17.79
CA ALA A 264 1.51 9.81 17.09
C ALA A 264 2.25 10.05 15.77
N PHE A 265 1.52 10.04 14.66
CA PHE A 265 2.00 10.52 13.38
C PHE A 265 1.79 12.02 13.23
N ILE A 266 2.85 12.72 12.86
CA ILE A 266 2.80 14.10 12.39
C ILE A 266 3.00 14.06 10.87
N VAL A 267 1.93 14.35 10.14
CA VAL A 267 1.90 14.31 8.68
C VAL A 267 1.84 15.74 8.15
N ALA A 268 2.72 16.07 7.20
CA ALA A 268 2.67 17.34 6.50
C ALA A 268 2.54 17.14 4.99
N GLY A 269 1.60 17.86 4.36
CA GLY A 269 1.52 18.00 2.90
C GLY A 269 2.65 18.87 2.32
N GLY A 270 3.43 19.52 3.19
CA GLY A 270 4.68 20.21 2.86
C GLY A 270 5.90 19.56 3.50
N GLU A 271 7.01 20.29 3.52
CA GLU A 271 8.26 19.87 4.16
C GLU A 271 8.13 19.95 5.69
N ILE A 272 8.63 18.94 6.42
CA ILE A 272 8.88 19.04 7.86
C ILE A 272 10.36 19.31 8.07
N THR A 273 10.68 20.58 8.35
CA THR A 273 12.09 21.02 8.44
C THR A 273 12.85 20.29 9.56
N LYS A 274 14.16 20.14 9.37
CA LYS A 274 15.05 19.58 10.41
C LYS A 274 14.95 20.36 11.73
N ALA A 275 14.78 21.67 11.66
CA ALA A 275 14.60 22.53 12.83
C ALA A 275 13.29 22.23 13.57
N ALA A 276 12.18 22.03 12.86
CA ALA A 276 10.92 21.59 13.45
C ALA A 276 11.03 20.21 14.12
N ARG A 277 11.61 19.22 13.41
CA ARG A 277 11.83 17.86 13.96
C ARG A 277 12.66 17.92 15.25
N ASN A 278 13.75 18.69 15.25
CA ASN A 278 14.60 18.89 16.43
C ASN A 278 13.89 19.63 17.56
N TRP A 279 13.05 20.63 17.25
CA TRP A 279 12.31 21.38 18.27
C TRP A 279 11.28 20.50 18.98
N ILE A 280 10.49 19.73 18.22
CA ILE A 280 9.51 18.79 18.78
C ILE A 280 10.23 17.72 19.60
N GLY A 281 11.29 17.13 19.04
CA GLY A 281 12.11 16.16 19.78
C GLY A 281 12.66 16.74 21.08
N GLY A 282 13.24 17.94 21.04
CA GLY A 282 13.85 18.59 22.20
C GLY A 282 12.85 18.94 23.33
N LYS A 283 11.59 19.22 22.98
CA LYS A 283 10.54 19.57 23.96
C LYS A 283 9.90 18.38 24.65
N LEU A 284 10.02 17.19 24.08
CA LEU A 284 9.46 15.96 24.64
C LEU A 284 10.45 15.27 25.56
N ASP A 285 9.91 14.58 26.57
CA ASP A 285 10.68 13.66 27.40
C ASP A 285 11.20 12.45 26.58
N GLN A 286 12.22 11.77 27.10
CA GLN A 286 12.92 10.72 26.35
C GLN A 286 11.99 9.57 25.94
N SER A 287 10.95 9.27 26.73
CA SER A 287 9.96 8.23 26.47
C SER A 287 8.93 8.62 25.40
N LYS A 288 8.50 9.88 25.35
CA LYS A 288 7.52 10.36 24.37
C LYS A 288 8.15 10.59 23.00
N ARG A 289 9.46 10.81 22.92
CA ARG A 289 10.19 10.93 21.65
C ARG A 289 10.06 9.70 20.77
N SER A 290 10.11 8.49 21.34
CA SER A 290 9.97 7.24 20.59
C SER A 290 8.55 6.98 20.10
N GLN A 291 7.56 7.73 20.61
CA GLN A 291 6.16 7.60 20.21
C GLN A 291 5.82 8.45 18.99
N ILE A 292 6.68 9.40 18.59
CA ILE A 292 6.41 10.30 17.47
C ILE A 292 7.04 9.79 16.18
N LEU A 293 6.20 9.75 15.15
CA LEU A 293 6.56 9.41 13.79
C LEU A 293 6.28 10.62 12.90
N PHE A 294 7.21 10.92 12.00
CA PHE A 294 7.07 12.04 11.07
C PHE A 294 6.90 11.52 9.64
N MET A 295 6.03 12.16 8.87
CA MET A 295 5.82 11.83 7.47
C MET A 295 5.60 13.14 6.71
N ASP A 296 6.56 13.53 5.88
CA ASP A 296 6.44 14.74 5.07
C ASP A 296 5.89 14.45 3.67
N ARG A 297 5.79 15.51 2.85
CA ARG A 297 5.27 15.41 1.48
C ARG A 297 6.01 14.37 0.65
N GLU A 298 7.33 14.28 0.79
CA GLU A 298 8.12 13.35 -0.02
C GLU A 298 7.85 11.91 0.42
N ASP A 299 7.78 11.67 1.73
CA ASP A 299 7.44 10.36 2.30
C ASP A 299 6.07 9.87 1.81
N ILE A 300 5.01 10.70 1.92
CA ILE A 300 3.66 10.31 1.49
C ILE A 300 3.58 10.05 -0.01
N VAL A 301 4.25 10.86 -0.83
CA VAL A 301 4.24 10.71 -2.29
C VAL A 301 4.96 9.44 -2.68
N ASN A 302 6.15 9.21 -2.14
CA ASN A 302 6.94 8.04 -2.49
C ASN A 302 6.22 6.75 -2.10
N LEU A 303 5.55 6.71 -0.94
CA LEU A 303 4.73 5.56 -0.51
C LEU A 303 3.50 5.35 -1.40
N PHE A 304 2.81 6.43 -1.80
CA PHE A 304 1.61 6.33 -2.63
C PHE A 304 1.93 5.88 -4.05
N VAL A 305 3.02 6.38 -4.63
CA VAL A 305 3.41 6.09 -6.02
C VAL A 305 3.56 4.59 -6.27
N VAL A 306 4.27 3.90 -5.39
CA VAL A 306 4.53 2.45 -5.46
C VAL A 306 3.34 1.59 -5.00
N SER A 307 2.27 2.22 -4.51
CA SER A 307 1.03 1.53 -4.13
C SER A 307 0.13 1.29 -5.35
N PRO A 308 -0.81 0.32 -5.32
CA PRO A 308 -1.75 0.09 -6.41
C PRO A 308 -2.89 1.13 -6.45
N LEU A 309 -2.88 2.13 -5.55
CA LEU A 309 -3.93 3.14 -5.48
C LEU A 309 -3.91 4.03 -6.72
N THR A 310 -5.09 4.35 -7.25
CA THR A 310 -5.23 5.34 -8.32
C THR A 310 -4.97 6.74 -7.78
N SER A 311 -4.38 7.61 -8.62
CA SER A 311 -4.19 9.02 -8.25
C SER A 311 -5.57 9.67 -8.02
N PRO A 312 -5.79 10.37 -6.90
CA PRO A 312 -7.01 11.13 -6.70
C PRO A 312 -7.10 12.23 -7.77
N GLN A 313 -8.28 12.41 -8.33
CA GLN A 313 -8.56 13.50 -9.26
C GLN A 313 -8.97 14.73 -8.46
N VAL A 314 -8.45 15.91 -8.86
CA VAL A 314 -8.94 17.16 -8.30
C VAL A 314 -10.42 17.28 -8.68
N PRO A 315 -11.34 17.45 -7.71
CA PRO A 315 -12.74 17.69 -8.04
C PRO A 315 -12.83 18.89 -8.96
N THR A 316 -13.31 18.70 -10.19
CA THR A 316 -13.61 19.81 -11.07
C THR A 316 -14.74 20.57 -10.41
N LYS A 317 -14.47 21.74 -9.82
CA LYS A 317 -15.54 22.60 -9.30
C LYS A 317 -16.50 22.86 -10.45
N ALA A 318 -17.70 22.30 -10.38
CA ALA A 318 -18.77 22.69 -11.29
C ALA A 318 -18.90 24.22 -11.19
N PRO A 319 -18.99 24.96 -12.31
CA PRO A 319 -19.22 26.38 -12.25
C PRO A 319 -20.50 26.61 -11.44
N ILE A 320 -20.39 27.42 -10.39
CA ILE A 320 -21.55 27.82 -9.58
C ILE A 320 -22.45 28.63 -10.51
N GLN A 321 -23.52 28.01 -11.00
CA GLN A 321 -24.63 28.73 -11.64
C GLN A 321 -25.33 29.51 -10.53
N PHE A 322 -24.94 30.78 -10.36
CA PHE A 322 -25.83 31.76 -9.76
C PHE A 322 -26.76 32.24 -10.87
N ASP A 323 -27.96 31.66 -10.96
CA ASP A 323 -29.11 32.31 -11.59
C ASP A 323 -30.38 31.54 -11.20
N ASP A 324 -30.93 31.88 -10.04
CA ASP A 324 -32.38 31.83 -9.85
C ASP A 324 -32.82 33.25 -9.43
N PRO A 325 -33.53 34.00 -10.29
CA PRO A 325 -34.09 35.28 -9.90
C PRO A 325 -35.15 35.05 -8.82
N ILE A 326 -34.99 35.77 -7.71
CA ILE A 326 -35.92 35.80 -6.58
C ILE A 326 -37.33 36.12 -7.12
N PRO A 327 -38.35 35.29 -6.87
CA PRO A 327 -39.70 35.60 -7.31
C PRO A 327 -40.27 36.76 -6.47
N PHE A 328 -40.71 37.82 -7.14
CA PHE A 328 -41.54 38.89 -6.58
C PHE A 328 -42.96 38.41 -6.30
#